data_AF-A0A7Y1T9M1-F1
#
_entry.id   AF-A0A7Y1T9M1-F1
#
_cell.length_a   1.000
_cell.length_b   1.000
_cell.length_c   1.000
_cell.angle_alpha   90.00
_cell.angle_beta   90.00
_cell.angle_gamma   90.00
#
_symmetry.space_group_name_H-M   'P 1'
#
loop_
_entity.id
_entity.type
_entity.pdbx_description
1 polymer ?
#
loop_
_entity_poly.entity_id
_entity_poly.type
_entity_poly.pdbx_seq_one_letter_code
_entity_poly.pdbx_strand_id
1 'polypeptide(L)' 'MQADNSEVISPDLDRREVKIARIDNENIEIGLHIGLLSIEDFDSSSLFGARVAFHLNEFVFIEGSYSEA' A
#
# COMPACT_ATOMS: atom_id res chain seq x y z
N MET A 1 -61.97 -24.38 3.09
CA MET A 1 -60.70 -25.05 3.42
C MET A 1 -59.60 -24.04 3.14
N GLN A 2 -59.06 -23.41 4.17
CA GLN A 2 -57.94 -22.47 4.01
C GLN A 2 -56.70 -23.23 4.47
N ALA A 3 -55.79 -23.50 3.54
CA ALA A 3 -54.59 -24.29 3.76
C ALA A 3 -53.57 -23.49 4.59
N ASP A 4 -52.90 -24.22 5.47
CA ASP A 4 -52.03 -23.73 6.53
C ASP A 4 -50.93 -22.80 6.02
N ASN A 5 -50.79 -21.67 6.70
CA ASN A 5 -49.65 -20.75 6.56
C ASN A 5 -48.38 -21.50 6.96
N SER A 6 -47.51 -21.80 5.99
CA SER A 6 -46.14 -22.19 6.25
C SER A 6 -45.46 -21.09 7.06
N GLU A 7 -45.24 -21.36 8.33
CA GLU A 7 -44.57 -20.47 9.28
C GLU A 7 -43.11 -20.31 8.85
N VAL A 8 -42.82 -19.24 8.10
CA VAL A 8 -41.46 -18.83 7.76
C VAL A 8 -40.85 -18.21 9.01
N ILE A 9 -40.16 -19.02 9.81
CA ILE A 9 -39.35 -18.52 10.92
C ILE A 9 -38.18 -17.73 10.30
N SER A 10 -38.28 -16.40 10.36
CA SER A 10 -37.21 -15.50 9.95
C SER A 10 -36.21 -15.40 11.10
N PRO A 11 -34.94 -15.83 10.94
CA PRO A 11 -33.95 -15.69 12.01
C PRO A 11 -33.70 -14.20 12.27
N ASP A 12 -33.85 -13.78 13.52
CA ASP A 12 -33.43 -12.45 13.97
C ASP A 12 -31.89 -12.43 13.97
N LEU A 13 -31.33 -11.92 12.86
CA LEU A 13 -29.89 -11.86 12.65
C LEU A 13 -29.41 -10.48 13.11
N ASP A 14 -28.82 -10.43 14.31
CA ASP A 14 -28.05 -9.27 14.76
C ASP A 14 -26.84 -9.10 13.84
N ARG A 15 -26.96 -8.16 12.89
CA ARG A 15 -25.86 -7.81 11.99
C ARG A 15 -24.80 -7.08 12.80
N ARG A 16 -23.64 -7.71 12.95
CA ARG A 16 -22.46 -7.06 13.52
C ARG A 16 -22.12 -5.79 12.73
N GLU A 17 -21.91 -4.70 13.45
CA GLU A 17 -21.37 -3.47 12.88
C GLU A 17 -19.89 -3.69 12.50
N VAL A 18 -19.58 -3.60 11.21
CA VAL A 18 -18.22 -3.75 10.69
C VAL A 18 -17.53 -2.40 10.79
N LYS A 19 -16.59 -2.26 11.73
CA LYS A 19 -15.72 -1.10 11.81
C LYS A 19 -14.67 -1.20 10.70
N ILE A 20 -14.85 -0.40 9.66
CA ILE A 20 -13.85 -0.27 8.59
C ILE A 20 -12.73 0.62 9.12
N ALA A 21 -11.48 0.19 8.92
CA ALA A 21 -10.33 1.03 9.22
C ALA A 21 -10.39 2.28 8.34
N ARG A 22 -10.31 3.46 8.95
CA ARG A 22 -10.18 4.73 8.23
C ARG A 22 -8.71 4.93 7.88
N ILE A 23 -8.22 4.11 6.95
CA ILE A 23 -6.90 4.31 6.34
C ILE A 23 -7.08 5.40 5.29
N ASP A 24 -6.37 6.50 5.46
CA ASP A 24 -6.19 7.53 4.45
C ASP A 24 -5.30 7.00 3.30
N ASN A 25 -5.53 7.54 2.10
CA ASN A 25 -4.73 7.21 0.93
C ASN A 25 -3.67 8.29 0.74
N GLU A 26 -2.54 8.17 1.44
CA GLU A 26 -1.33 8.91 1.09
C GLU A 26 -0.67 8.26 -0.13
N ASN A 27 -0.37 9.08 -1.13
CA ASN A 27 0.26 8.63 -2.37
C ASN A 27 1.75 9.00 -2.43
N ILE A 28 2.42 9.14 -1.27
CA ILE A 28 3.82 9.53 -1.18
C ILE A 28 4.64 8.46 -0.47
N GLU A 29 5.80 8.11 -1.03
CA GLU A 29 6.79 7.24 -0.40
C GLU A 29 8.12 7.98 -0.28
N ILE A 30 8.76 7.87 0.88
CA ILE A 30 10.10 8.39 1.12
C ILE A 30 10.97 7.24 1.60
N GLY A 31 12.13 7.08 0.99
CA GLY A 31 13.06 5.99 1.30
C GLY A 31 14.51 6.44 1.38
N LEU A 32 15.30 5.66 2.09
CA LEU A 32 16.77 5.77 2.12
C LEU A 32 17.36 4.52 1.46
N HIS A 33 18.49 4.68 0.77
CA HIS A 33 19.22 3.57 0.20
C HIS A 33 20.72 3.71 0.42
N ILE A 34 21.37 2.56 0.57
CA ILE A 34 22.82 2.42 0.68
C ILE A 34 23.26 1.38 -0.34
N GLY A 35 24.40 1.61 -1.00
CA GLY A 35 24.93 0.71 -2.01
C GLY A 35 26.43 0.84 -2.17
N LEU A 36 26.97 0.09 -3.13
CA LEU A 36 28.35 0.18 -3.56
C LEU A 36 28.35 0.51 -5.05
N LEU A 37 29.09 1.56 -5.43
CA LEU A 37 29.35 1.90 -6.81
C LEU A 37 30.71 1.30 -7.20
N SER A 38 30.73 0.43 -8.20
CA SER A 38 31.95 -0.19 -8.71
C SER A 38 32.13 0.19 -10.18
N ILE A 39 33.33 0.67 -10.52
CA ILE A 39 33.71 1.09 -11.88
C ILE A 39 34.95 0.28 -12.26
N GLU A 40 35.01 -0.23 -13.51
CA GLU A 40 35.98 -1.26 -13.92
C GLU A 40 37.46 -0.89 -13.73
N ASP A 41 37.78 0.40 -13.56
CA ASP A 41 39.15 0.90 -13.30
C ASP A 41 39.23 1.89 -12.11
N PHE A 42 38.15 2.06 -11.35
CA PHE A 42 38.11 2.91 -10.17
C PHE A 42 37.51 2.11 -9.01
N ASP A 43 38.20 2.09 -7.88
CA ASP A 43 37.83 1.31 -6.68
C ASP A 43 36.36 1.49 -6.29
N SER A 44 35.84 0.57 -5.47
CA SER A 44 34.43 0.61 -5.06
C SER A 44 34.19 1.70 -4.02
N SER A 45 33.22 2.58 -4.26
CA SER A 45 32.82 3.62 -3.31
C SER A 45 31.47 3.33 -2.69
N SER A 46 31.26 3.81 -1.47
CA SER A 46 30.00 3.65 -0.76
C SER A 46 29.01 4.72 -1.20
N LEU A 47 27.88 4.29 -1.74
CA LEU A 47 26.80 5.17 -2.18
C LEU A 47 25.77 5.32 -1.05
N PHE A 48 25.43 6.56 -0.71
CA PHE A 48 24.32 6.88 0.19
C PHE A 48 23.33 7.80 -0.51
N GLY A 49 22.05 7.56 -0.33
CA GLY A 49 21.05 8.39 -0.97
C GLY A 49 19.67 8.30 -0.34
N ALA A 50 18.81 9.17 -0.87
CA ALA A 50 17.41 9.23 -0.53
C ALA A 50 16.57 9.27 -1.80
N ARG A 51 15.35 8.79 -1.69
CA ARG A 51 14.35 8.82 -2.76
C ARG A 51 13.02 9.33 -2.26
N VAL A 52 12.29 10.00 -3.15
CA VAL A 52 10.91 10.39 -2.96
C VAL A 52 10.13 9.90 -4.17
N ALA A 53 9.01 9.22 -3.94
CA ALA A 53 8.10 8.78 -4.97
C ALA A 53 6.69 9.31 -4.72
N PHE A 54 6.01 9.68 -5.80
CA PHE A 54 4.61 10.07 -5.81
C PHE A 54 3.82 9.12 -6.71
N HIS A 55 2.82 8.45 -6.15
CA HIS A 55 1.97 7.48 -6.84
C HIS A 55 0.76 8.19 -7.47
N LEU A 56 0.71 8.22 -8.80
CA LEU A 56 -0.44 8.78 -9.54
C LEU A 56 -1.65 7.85 -9.45
N ASN A 57 -1.39 6.54 -9.48
CA ASN A 57 -2.34 5.45 -9.26
C ASN A 57 -1.60 4.18 -8.82
N GLU A 58 -2.30 3.05 -8.74
CA GLU A 58 -1.78 1.75 -8.30
C GLU A 58 -0.67 1.18 -9.21
N PHE A 59 -0.54 1.67 -10.44
CA PHE A 59 0.37 1.15 -11.46
C PHE A 59 1.44 2.13 -11.91
N VAL A 60 1.23 3.43 -11.68
CA VAL A 60 2.08 4.51 -12.22
C VAL A 60 2.48 5.45 -11.10
N PHE A 61 3.78 5.71 -11.03
CA PHE A 61 4.39 6.62 -10.08
C PHE A 61 5.52 7.42 -10.73
N ILE A 62 5.86 8.55 -10.12
CA ILE A 62 7.01 9.37 -10.47
C ILE A 62 7.96 9.30 -9.28
N GLU A 63 9.23 8.98 -9.54
CA GLU A 63 10.27 8.91 -8.51
C GLU A 63 11.41 9.88 -8.83
N GLY A 64 11.92 10.54 -7.79
CA GLY A 64 13.17 11.30 -7.82
C GLY A 64 14.13 10.76 -6.76
N SER A 65 15.38 10.54 -7.15
CA SER A 65 16.44 10.02 -6.28
C SER A 65 17.67 10.92 -6.32
N TYR A 66 18.27 11.16 -5.16
CA TYR A 66 19.58 11.82 -5.04
C TYR A 66 20.53 10.91 -4.28
N SER A 67 21.76 10.76 -4.78
CA SER A 67 22.79 9.94 -4.15
C SER A 67 24.16 10.62 -4.23
N GLU A 68 24.96 10.43 -3.19
CA GLU A 68 26.38 10.77 -3.15
C GLU A 68 27.21 9.50 -2.97
N ALA A 69 28.37 9.45 -3.62
CA ALA A 69 29.25 8.28 -3.74
C ALA A 69 30.70 8.61 -3.39
#